data_AF-A0A2H3BBY8-F1
#
_entry.id   AF-A0A2H3BBY8-F1
#
_cell.length_a   1.000
_cell.length_b   1.000
_cell.length_c   1.000
_cell.angle_alpha   90.00
_cell.angle_beta   90.00
_cell.angle_gamma   90.00
#
_symmetry.space_group_name_H-M   'P 1'
#
loop_
_entity.id
_entity.type
_entity.pdbx_description
1 polymer ?
#
loop_
_entity_poly.entity_id
_entity_poly.type
_entity_poly.pdbx_seq_one_letter_code
_entity_poly.pdbx_strand_id
1 'polypeptide(L)'
;MRGARQFRSASRTLAHCTPQSRRLIHSTPSRHEISTLQMPAMSPTMTEGGIASWKKQPGEAFIAGDVLLEIETDKATIDVEAMTDGVMAKILLPDGTKNIPIGKVIAMLAEEGDDISNVEAPKEAEAPPPPKQETAPSTPRPAPTPVAHSSSPPSHSRPMFPSVYRLLHENNVTNAEQIKGTGVRGMLTKGDVLAFLGKASGPLGTYKEPAPAQPTAPIPKKDEPKPIDAAALRQLIVSTMLRNSVKPAAAPGPPPDFDSVIADYLPSTPAAPKPEAKPPSTLSKSTAAYFDGLI
;
A
#
# COMPACT_ATOMS: atom_id res chain seq x y z
N MET A 1 -98.11 -2.41 2.28
CA MET A 1 -97.57 -1.13 1.75
C MET A 1 -96.49 -0.62 2.70
N ARG A 2 -95.29 -0.32 2.18
CA ARG A 2 -94.17 0.51 2.75
C ARG A 2 -93.65 0.06 4.14
N GLY A 3 -92.42 -0.42 4.34
CA GLY A 3 -91.13 -0.03 3.76
C GLY A 3 -90.46 1.04 4.62
N ALA A 4 -89.45 0.66 5.43
CA ALA A 4 -88.28 1.51 5.77
C ALA A 4 -87.31 0.77 6.72
N ARG A 5 -86.14 0.42 6.17
CA ARG A 5 -84.90 0.14 6.92
C ARG A 5 -84.27 1.48 7.29
N GLN A 6 -83.77 1.66 8.51
CA GLN A 6 -82.73 2.65 8.83
C GLN A 6 -81.73 1.96 9.77
N PHE A 7 -80.65 1.39 9.24
CA PHE A 7 -79.33 2.01 9.00
C PHE A 7 -78.66 2.64 10.21
N ARG A 8 -77.65 1.89 10.66
CA ARG A 8 -76.59 2.17 11.62
C ARG A 8 -75.94 3.55 11.40
N SER A 9 -75.63 4.23 12.50
CA SER A 9 -74.56 5.23 12.55
C SER A 9 -73.61 4.85 13.69
N ALA A 10 -72.45 4.31 13.34
CA ALA A 10 -71.33 4.09 14.24
C ALA A 10 -70.37 5.27 14.08
N SER A 11 -70.24 6.09 15.12
CA SER A 11 -69.33 7.23 15.16
C SER A 11 -67.88 6.74 15.16
N ARG A 12 -67.17 6.90 14.04
CA ARG A 12 -65.72 6.71 13.94
C ARG A 12 -65.01 8.00 14.36
N THR A 13 -64.45 8.01 15.57
CA THR A 13 -63.50 9.02 16.02
C THR A 13 -62.13 8.74 15.40
N LEU A 14 -61.67 9.62 14.50
CA LEU A 14 -60.33 9.57 13.91
C LEU A 14 -59.32 10.22 14.85
N ALA A 15 -58.56 9.40 15.58
CA ALA A 15 -57.39 9.85 16.32
C ALA A 15 -56.27 10.28 15.35
N HIS A 16 -55.97 11.57 15.34
CA HIS A 16 -54.86 12.14 14.58
C HIS A 16 -53.55 11.84 15.31
N CYS A 17 -52.83 10.81 14.86
CA CYS A 17 -51.46 10.54 15.32
C CYS A 17 -50.49 11.40 14.49
N THR A 18 -49.93 12.45 15.10
CA THR A 18 -48.87 13.27 14.50
C THR A 18 -47.53 12.57 14.73
N PRO A 19 -46.76 12.20 13.69
CA PRO A 19 -45.42 11.66 13.89
C PRO A 19 -44.48 12.80 14.29
N GLN A 20 -44.11 12.86 15.58
CA GLN A 20 -43.00 13.69 16.04
C GLN A 20 -41.70 13.15 15.42
N SER A 21 -41.20 13.86 14.42
CA SER A 21 -39.87 13.63 13.86
C SER A 21 -38.83 14.03 14.89
N ARG A 22 -38.31 13.04 15.65
CA ARG A 22 -37.12 13.21 16.47
C ARG A 22 -35.94 13.45 15.53
N ARG A 23 -35.44 14.69 15.49
CA ARG A 23 -34.17 14.99 14.86
C ARG A 23 -33.08 14.28 15.64
N LEU A 24 -32.59 13.17 15.10
CA LEU A 24 -31.35 12.55 15.55
C LEU A 24 -30.22 13.51 15.18
N ILE A 25 -29.63 14.15 16.18
CA ILE A 25 -28.31 14.75 16.07
C ILE A 25 -27.36 13.66 15.58
N HIS A 26 -26.82 13.84 14.37
CA HIS A 26 -25.81 12.95 13.83
C HIS A 26 -24.54 13.17 14.65
N SER A 27 -24.19 12.20 15.50
CA SER A 27 -22.86 12.14 16.09
C SER A 27 -21.92 11.69 14.98
N THR A 28 -21.07 12.59 14.49
CA THR A 28 -19.93 12.16 13.69
C THR A 28 -19.08 11.23 14.55
N PRO A 29 -18.65 10.05 14.07
CA PRO A 29 -17.69 9.25 14.80
C PRO A 29 -16.45 10.12 15.02
N SER A 30 -15.99 10.21 16.27
CA SER A 30 -14.66 10.75 16.54
C SER A 30 -13.68 9.92 15.72
N ARG A 31 -12.97 10.57 14.80
CA ARG A 31 -11.83 9.90 14.17
C ARG A 31 -10.75 9.93 15.23
N HIS A 32 -10.63 8.84 15.98
CA HIS A 32 -9.52 8.67 16.88
C HIS A 32 -8.23 8.84 16.07
N GLU A 33 -7.44 9.81 16.48
CA GLU A 33 -6.25 10.25 15.76
C GLU A 33 -5.05 9.51 16.31
N ILE A 34 -4.62 8.48 15.59
CA ILE A 34 -3.37 7.79 15.89
C ILE A 34 -2.24 8.68 15.38
N SER A 35 -1.43 9.21 16.29
CA SER A 35 -0.25 9.98 15.94
C SER A 35 0.98 9.08 15.87
N THR A 36 1.90 9.40 14.96
CA THR A 36 3.15 8.66 14.80
C THR A 36 4.27 9.39 15.55
N LEU A 37 4.91 8.70 16.49
CA LEU A 37 6.09 9.21 17.17
C LEU A 37 7.32 8.91 16.30
N GLN A 38 7.99 9.95 15.85
CA GLN A 38 9.22 9.86 15.06
C GLN A 38 10.44 10.11 15.94
N MET A 39 11.60 9.58 15.54
CA MET A 39 12.88 9.85 16.16
C MET A 39 13.19 11.36 16.09
N PRO A 40 13.27 12.07 17.24
CA PRO A 40 13.48 13.52 17.25
C PRO A 40 14.93 13.90 16.94
N ALA A 41 15.10 15.07 16.32
CA ALA A 41 16.41 15.66 16.11
C ALA A 41 16.87 16.40 17.37
N MET A 42 17.75 15.80 18.16
CA MET A 42 18.27 16.41 19.40
C MET A 42 19.47 17.35 19.17
N SER A 43 20.03 17.36 17.96
CA SER A 43 21.12 18.26 17.57
C SER A 43 21.04 18.59 16.06
N PRO A 44 21.38 19.82 15.65
CA PRO A 44 21.33 20.24 14.24
C PRO A 44 22.30 19.47 13.32
N THR A 45 23.29 18.76 13.87
CA THR A 45 24.27 17.98 13.09
C THR A 45 24.12 16.48 13.24
N MET A 46 23.11 15.99 13.96
CA MET A 46 22.88 14.55 14.14
C MET A 46 22.15 13.99 12.92
N THR A 47 22.48 12.77 12.51
CA THR A 47 21.76 12.04 11.44
C THR A 47 21.07 10.79 11.96
N GLU A 48 21.61 10.18 13.02
CA GLU A 48 21.15 8.93 13.62
C GLU A 48 21.23 9.00 15.15
N GLY A 49 20.34 8.27 15.84
CA GLY A 49 20.31 8.13 17.30
C GLY A 49 19.90 6.72 17.73
N GLY A 50 20.07 6.37 19.00
CA GLY A 50 19.68 5.07 19.56
C GLY A 50 18.62 5.21 20.65
N ILE A 51 17.80 4.18 20.85
CA ILE A 51 16.87 4.11 21.98
C ILE A 51 17.59 3.38 23.12
N ALA A 52 17.80 4.06 24.25
CA ALA A 52 18.42 3.47 25.44
C ALA A 52 17.40 2.64 26.22
N SER A 53 16.30 3.25 26.64
CA SER A 53 15.22 2.58 27.37
C SER A 53 13.87 3.30 27.22
N TRP A 54 12.80 2.54 27.04
CA TRP A 54 11.42 2.99 27.13
C TRP A 54 11.02 3.10 28.61
N LYS A 55 10.48 4.25 29.00
CA LYS A 55 9.91 4.45 30.35
C LYS A 55 8.42 4.13 30.39
N LYS A 56 7.74 4.21 29.24
CA LYS A 56 6.32 3.92 29.06
C LYS A 56 6.09 2.64 28.27
N GLN A 57 5.16 1.80 28.74
CA GLN A 57 4.80 0.54 28.08
C GLN A 57 3.59 0.69 27.14
N PRO A 58 3.40 -0.20 26.14
CA PRO A 58 2.21 -0.18 25.30
C PRO A 58 0.94 -0.38 26.15
N GLY A 59 -0.05 0.48 25.94
CA GLY A 59 -1.29 0.58 26.70
C GLY A 59 -1.24 1.54 27.89
N GLU A 60 -0.07 2.12 28.20
CA GLU A 60 0.06 3.06 29.32
C GLU A 60 -0.34 4.48 28.90
N ALA A 61 -1.16 5.14 29.73
CA ALA A 61 -1.48 6.55 29.57
C ALA A 61 -0.33 7.45 30.05
N PHE A 62 -0.18 8.60 29.40
CA PHE A 62 0.82 9.62 29.73
C PHE A 62 0.25 11.01 29.49
N ILE A 63 0.83 11.98 30.18
CA ILE A 63 0.49 13.40 30.09
C ILE A 63 1.63 14.14 29.40
N ALA A 64 1.36 15.28 28.77
CA ALA A 64 2.37 16.19 28.25
C ALA A 64 3.38 16.53 29.34
N GLY A 65 4.66 16.36 29.03
CA GLY A 65 5.77 16.49 29.98
C GLY A 65 6.22 15.19 30.65
N ASP A 66 5.49 14.07 30.50
CA ASP A 66 5.99 12.77 30.95
C ASP A 66 7.13 12.28 30.03
N VAL A 67 8.17 11.70 30.62
CA VAL A 67 9.26 11.06 29.86
C VAL A 67 8.77 9.76 29.24
N LEU A 68 8.79 9.66 27.92
CA LEU A 68 8.36 8.49 27.16
C LEU A 68 9.50 7.46 27.03
N LEU A 69 10.69 7.94 26.65
CA LEU A 69 11.86 7.13 26.38
C LEU A 69 13.14 7.94 26.51
N GLU A 70 14.24 7.24 26.71
CA GLU A 70 15.59 7.79 26.82
C GLU A 70 16.35 7.47 25.53
N ILE A 71 16.90 8.49 24.87
CA ILE A 71 17.68 8.35 23.62
C ILE A 71 19.16 8.40 23.94
N GLU A 72 19.93 7.42 23.46
CA GLU A 72 21.39 7.42 23.44
C GLU A 72 21.88 8.05 22.13
N THR A 73 22.63 9.15 22.23
CA THR A 73 23.32 9.78 21.08
C THR A 73 24.83 9.76 21.30
N ASP A 74 25.62 10.07 20.27
CA ASP A 74 27.10 10.12 20.34
C ASP A 74 27.64 11.09 21.43
N LYS A 75 26.85 12.09 21.84
CA LYS A 75 27.29 13.11 22.79
C LYS A 75 26.57 13.08 24.13
N ALA A 76 25.36 12.53 24.20
CA ALA A 76 24.58 12.51 25.43
C ALA A 76 23.46 11.47 25.37
N THR A 77 23.05 10.99 26.54
CA THR A 77 21.73 10.40 26.74
C THR A 77 20.75 11.51 27.09
N ILE A 78 19.62 11.58 26.39
CA ILE A 78 18.61 12.62 26.63
C ILE A 78 17.23 11.99 26.67
N ASP A 79 16.43 12.43 27.63
CA ASP A 79 15.05 12.03 27.82
C ASP A 79 14.13 12.75 26.82
N VAL A 80 13.23 12.00 26.18
CA VAL A 80 12.19 12.53 25.30
C VAL A 80 10.88 12.57 26.06
N GLU A 81 10.37 13.79 26.21
CA GLU A 81 9.09 14.07 26.86
C GLU A 81 7.93 14.03 25.86
N ALA A 82 6.75 13.68 26.36
CA ALA A 82 5.51 13.75 25.60
C ALA A 82 5.13 15.20 25.31
N MET A 83 4.84 15.52 24.05
CA MET A 83 4.38 16.86 23.63
C MET A 83 2.87 17.06 23.86
N THR A 84 2.11 15.97 23.91
CA THR A 84 0.65 15.93 24.05
C THR A 84 0.25 14.78 24.97
N ASP A 85 -0.96 14.84 25.52
CA ASP A 85 -1.53 13.75 26.32
C ASP A 85 -1.94 12.58 25.41
N GLY A 86 -1.90 11.35 25.94
CA GLY A 86 -2.34 10.18 25.17
C GLY A 86 -2.01 8.84 25.82
N VAL A 87 -2.14 7.79 25.03
CA VAL A 87 -1.86 6.40 25.40
C VAL A 87 -0.82 5.83 24.44
N MET A 88 0.17 5.11 24.97
CA MET A 88 1.17 4.44 24.15
C MET A 88 0.51 3.32 23.35
N ALA A 89 0.30 3.46 22.04
CA ALA A 89 -0.44 2.44 21.30
C ALA A 89 0.42 1.22 21.02
N LYS A 90 1.57 1.43 20.38
CA LYS A 90 2.47 0.35 19.97
C LYS A 90 3.90 0.84 19.79
N ILE A 91 4.84 0.09 20.35
CA ILE A 91 6.28 0.30 20.14
C ILE A 91 6.71 -0.50 18.91
N LEU A 92 7.33 0.17 17.93
CA LEU A 92 7.84 -0.48 16.71
C LEU A 92 9.30 -0.88 16.85
N LEU A 93 10.09 -0.07 17.56
CA LEU A 93 11.51 -0.30 17.81
C LEU A 93 11.73 -0.57 19.31
N PRO A 94 12.19 -1.78 19.68
CA PRO A 94 12.38 -2.16 21.08
C PRO A 94 13.56 -1.43 21.73
N ASP A 95 13.70 -1.59 23.04
CA ASP A 95 14.82 -1.07 23.82
C ASP A 95 16.18 -1.48 23.25
N GLY A 96 17.17 -0.58 23.32
CA GLY A 96 18.55 -0.87 22.95
C GLY A 96 18.85 -0.86 21.45
N THR A 97 17.88 -0.51 20.59
CA THR A 97 18.13 -0.36 19.15
C THR A 97 19.02 0.86 18.87
N LYS A 98 20.15 0.64 18.21
CA LYS A 98 21.13 1.68 17.83
C LYS A 98 21.04 2.01 16.34
N ASN A 99 21.51 3.20 15.97
CA ASN A 99 21.59 3.68 14.57
C ASN A 99 20.22 3.81 13.88
N ILE A 100 19.28 4.51 14.53
CA ILE A 100 17.98 4.87 13.96
C ILE A 100 18.10 6.26 13.29
N PRO A 101 17.76 6.41 12.00
CA PRO A 101 17.77 7.71 11.36
C PRO A 101 16.70 8.64 11.94
N ILE A 102 17.01 9.93 12.00
CA ILE A 102 16.07 10.97 12.43
C ILE A 102 14.83 10.97 11.52
N GLY A 103 13.65 11.14 12.11
CA GLY A 103 12.38 11.13 11.38
C GLY A 103 11.80 9.72 11.13
N LYS A 104 12.54 8.65 11.46
CA LYS A 104 11.97 7.29 11.44
C LYS A 104 10.89 7.14 12.50
N VAL A 105 9.79 6.46 12.17
CA VAL A 105 8.73 6.16 13.14
C VAL A 105 9.22 5.12 14.14
N ILE A 106 9.16 5.46 15.43
CA ILE A 106 9.63 4.62 16.55
C ILE A 106 8.48 4.00 17.34
N ALA A 107 7.36 4.72 17.45
CA ALA A 107 6.15 4.23 18.10
C ALA A 107 4.91 4.92 17.52
N MET A 108 3.75 4.38 17.86
CA MET A 108 2.44 4.96 17.56
C MET A 108 1.78 5.33 18.88
N LEU A 109 1.26 6.55 18.95
CA LEU A 109 0.56 7.08 20.11
C LEU A 109 -0.92 7.23 19.74
N ALA A 110 -1.79 6.89 20.68
CA ALA A 110 -3.23 6.99 20.56
C ALA A 110 -3.76 8.07 21.50
N GLU A 111 -4.92 8.66 21.19
CA GLU A 111 -5.64 9.53 22.11
C GLU A 111 -6.53 8.70 23.06
N GLU A 112 -6.96 9.29 24.18
CA GLU A 112 -7.89 8.65 25.11
C GLU A 112 -9.20 8.25 24.40
N GLY A 113 -9.44 6.94 24.30
CA GLY A 113 -10.64 6.37 23.66
C GLY A 113 -10.39 5.61 22.36
N ASP A 114 -9.16 5.59 21.84
CA ASP A 114 -8.82 4.83 20.63
C ASP A 114 -8.65 3.33 20.88
N ASP A 115 -9.07 2.52 19.89
CA ASP A 115 -8.93 1.07 19.91
C ASP A 115 -7.49 0.66 19.53
N ILE A 116 -6.64 0.61 20.56
CA ILE A 116 -5.25 0.11 20.57
C ILE A 116 -5.05 -1.24 19.86
N SER A 117 -6.11 -2.02 19.65
CA SER A 117 -6.07 -3.37 19.09
C SER A 117 -6.02 -3.42 17.56
N ASN A 118 -6.32 -2.32 16.85
CA ASN A 118 -6.44 -2.32 15.38
C ASN A 118 -5.37 -1.49 14.65
N VAL A 119 -4.29 -1.12 15.33
CA VAL A 119 -3.22 -0.31 14.77
C VAL A 119 -2.19 -1.21 14.08
N GLU A 120 -2.39 -1.41 12.78
CA GLU A 120 -1.43 -2.09 11.91
C GLU A 120 -0.25 -1.15 11.63
N ALA A 121 0.96 -1.64 11.89
CA ALA A 121 2.19 -0.87 11.71
C ALA A 121 2.32 -0.45 10.22
N PRO A 122 2.66 0.81 9.92
CA PRO A 122 3.06 1.18 8.57
C PRO A 122 4.21 0.28 8.13
N LYS A 123 3.96 -0.53 7.10
CA LYS A 123 4.96 -1.40 6.50
C LYS A 123 6.08 -0.53 5.96
N GLU A 124 7.23 -0.66 6.61
CA GLU A 124 8.47 0.07 6.39
C GLU A 124 8.85 0.04 4.90
N ALA A 125 8.77 1.20 4.25
CA ALA A 125 9.49 1.43 3.01
C ALA A 125 10.95 1.69 3.41
N GLU A 126 11.73 0.63 3.28
CA GLU A 126 13.19 0.60 3.38
C GLU A 126 13.78 1.81 2.64
N ALA A 127 14.29 2.77 3.40
CA ALA A 127 15.08 3.86 2.86
C ALA A 127 16.37 3.26 2.27
N PRO A 128 16.76 3.63 1.03
CA PRO A 128 17.95 3.07 0.40
C PRO A 128 19.22 3.45 1.19
N PRO A 129 20.20 2.55 1.29
CA PRO A 129 21.39 2.74 2.11
C PRO A 129 22.25 3.92 1.62
N PRO A 130 22.95 4.64 2.53
CA PRO A 130 23.85 5.71 2.15
C PRO A 130 25.06 5.15 1.37
N PRO A 131 25.46 5.78 0.24
CA PRO A 131 26.57 5.29 -0.56
C PRO A 131 27.91 5.55 0.15
N LYS A 132 28.65 4.45 0.40
CA LYS A 132 30.06 4.47 0.80
C LYS A 132 30.90 5.19 -0.26
N GLN A 133 31.62 6.23 0.16
CA GLN A 133 32.67 6.88 -0.63
C GLN A 133 33.96 6.06 -0.56
N GLU A 134 34.44 5.61 -1.71
CA GLU A 134 35.81 5.14 -1.93
C GLU A 134 36.40 5.88 -3.14
N THR A 135 37.66 6.27 -3.02
CA THR A 135 38.38 7.27 -3.81
C THR A 135 39.00 6.73 -5.12
N ALA A 136 38.78 7.50 -6.21
CA ALA A 136 39.59 7.69 -7.43
C ALA A 136 39.63 6.61 -8.57
N PRO A 137 39.93 6.97 -9.85
CA PRO A 137 39.91 8.27 -10.54
C PRO A 137 39.03 8.32 -11.82
N SER A 138 38.88 9.55 -12.30
CA SER A 138 38.12 10.11 -13.42
C SER A 138 38.17 9.41 -14.79
N THR A 139 36.98 9.19 -15.37
CA THR A 139 36.71 9.23 -16.82
C THR A 139 35.38 9.97 -17.02
N PRO A 140 35.27 10.98 -17.91
CA PRO A 140 34.07 11.80 -17.99
C PRO A 140 32.95 11.06 -18.73
N ARG A 141 31.98 10.55 -17.98
CA ARG A 141 30.67 10.14 -18.50
C ARG A 141 29.68 11.28 -18.22
N PRO A 142 28.87 11.73 -19.20
CA PRO A 142 27.94 12.83 -19.00
C PRO A 142 26.95 12.49 -17.88
N ALA A 143 26.85 13.39 -16.91
CA ALA A 143 25.97 13.28 -15.76
C ALA A 143 24.49 13.23 -16.20
N PRO A 144 23.65 12.32 -15.66
CA PRO A 144 22.22 12.53 -15.69
C PRO A 144 21.91 13.73 -14.79
N THR A 145 21.35 14.76 -15.40
CA THR A 145 20.78 15.92 -14.74
C THR A 145 19.81 15.49 -13.63
N PRO A 146 19.79 16.18 -12.48
CA PRO A 146 18.75 15.97 -11.49
C PRO A 146 17.41 16.29 -12.15
N VAL A 147 16.49 15.32 -12.15
CA VAL A 147 15.08 15.60 -12.42
C VAL A 147 14.57 16.44 -11.26
N ALA A 148 14.78 17.75 -11.37
CA ALA A 148 13.97 18.71 -10.66
C ALA A 148 12.51 18.30 -10.89
N HIS A 149 11.74 18.13 -9.82
CA HIS A 149 10.29 18.22 -9.91
C HIS A 149 9.95 19.67 -10.26
N SER A 150 10.24 20.06 -11.51
CA SER A 150 9.84 21.32 -12.11
C SER A 150 8.38 21.21 -12.51
N SER A 151 7.49 21.05 -11.52
CA SER A 151 6.10 21.42 -11.77
C SER A 151 6.05 22.93 -11.83
N SER A 152 6.34 23.48 -13.02
CA SER A 152 6.07 24.88 -13.32
C SER A 152 4.62 25.15 -12.95
N PRO A 153 4.32 26.19 -12.14
CA PRO A 153 2.95 26.54 -11.83
C PRO A 153 2.19 26.75 -13.15
N PRO A 154 0.96 26.24 -13.29
CA PRO A 154 0.15 26.49 -14.48
C PRO A 154 0.00 28.00 -14.67
N SER A 155 0.48 28.51 -15.80
CA SER A 155 0.44 29.94 -16.09
C SER A 155 -0.96 30.33 -16.54
N HIS A 156 -1.54 31.35 -15.90
CA HIS A 156 -2.81 31.95 -16.32
C HIS A 156 -2.79 33.45 -16.05
N SER A 157 -3.33 34.23 -16.99
CA SER A 157 -3.42 35.69 -16.90
C SER A 157 -4.31 36.20 -15.75
N ARG A 158 -5.17 35.34 -15.17
CA ARG A 158 -6.16 35.72 -14.15
C ARG A 158 -5.99 34.92 -12.85
N PRO A 159 -6.39 35.48 -11.69
CA PRO A 159 -6.37 34.72 -10.44
C PRO A 159 -7.30 33.51 -10.52
N MET A 160 -6.82 32.35 -10.06
CA MET A 160 -7.53 31.08 -10.05
C MET A 160 -7.82 30.62 -8.61
N PHE A 161 -8.87 29.81 -8.42
CA PHE A 161 -9.15 29.20 -7.11
C PHE A 161 -8.12 28.10 -6.76
N PRO A 162 -7.82 27.86 -5.47
CA PRO A 162 -6.90 26.79 -5.04
C PRO A 162 -7.29 25.39 -5.54
N SER A 163 -8.58 25.10 -5.63
CA SER A 163 -9.09 23.83 -6.16
C SER A 163 -8.79 23.64 -7.65
N VAL A 164 -8.79 24.74 -8.41
CA VAL A 164 -8.47 24.73 -9.86
C VAL A 164 -6.97 24.50 -10.03
N TYR A 165 -6.14 25.19 -9.24
CA TYR A 165 -4.70 24.99 -9.23
C TYR A 165 -4.31 23.54 -8.93
N ARG A 166 -4.94 22.94 -7.92
CA ARG A 166 -4.73 21.53 -7.55
C ARG A 166 -5.11 20.58 -8.68
N LEU A 167 -6.27 20.77 -9.33
CA LEU A 167 -6.69 19.91 -10.44
C LEU A 167 -5.78 20.04 -11.67
N LEU A 168 -5.32 21.25 -11.99
CA LEU A 168 -4.38 21.46 -13.10
C LEU A 168 -3.04 20.78 -12.82
N HIS A 169 -2.55 20.86 -11.58
CA HIS A 169 -1.31 20.20 -11.16
C HIS A 169 -1.43 18.67 -11.18
N GLU A 170 -2.48 18.11 -10.56
CA GLU A 170 -2.71 16.66 -10.51
C GLU A 170 -2.88 16.02 -11.90
N ASN A 171 -3.40 16.78 -12.87
CA ASN A 171 -3.63 16.30 -14.24
C ASN A 171 -2.58 16.82 -15.24
N ASN A 172 -1.49 17.42 -14.75
CA ASN A 172 -0.36 17.95 -15.55
C ASN A 172 -0.76 18.91 -16.68
N VAL A 173 -1.81 19.71 -16.46
CA VAL A 173 -2.26 20.74 -17.42
C VAL A 173 -1.55 22.06 -17.11
N THR A 174 -0.51 22.35 -17.87
CA THR A 174 0.32 23.57 -17.71
C THR A 174 -0.27 24.81 -18.37
N ASN A 175 -1.05 24.62 -19.45
CA ASN A 175 -1.64 25.72 -20.23
C ASN A 175 -3.13 25.90 -19.90
N ALA A 176 -3.41 26.68 -18.85
CA ALA A 176 -4.78 26.96 -18.41
C ALA A 176 -5.56 27.91 -19.35
N GLU A 177 -4.90 28.59 -20.28
CA GLU A 177 -5.53 29.53 -21.23
C GLU A 177 -6.42 28.85 -22.27
N GLN A 178 -6.21 27.56 -22.53
CA GLN A 178 -7.05 26.78 -23.46
C GLN A 178 -8.45 26.52 -22.91
N ILE A 179 -8.63 26.63 -21.59
CA ILE A 179 -9.88 26.34 -20.92
C ILE A 179 -10.68 27.63 -20.78
N LYS A 180 -11.83 27.69 -21.45
CA LYS A 180 -12.74 28.83 -21.35
C LYS A 180 -13.36 28.88 -19.96
N GLY A 181 -12.96 29.86 -19.14
CA GLY A 181 -13.54 30.09 -17.83
C GLY A 181 -14.97 30.61 -17.91
N THR A 182 -15.91 29.90 -17.29
CA THR A 182 -17.34 30.28 -17.23
C THR A 182 -17.72 30.98 -15.94
N GLY A 183 -16.78 31.16 -15.02
CA GLY A 183 -16.99 31.81 -13.73
C GLY A 183 -17.17 33.33 -13.85
N VAL A 184 -17.43 33.96 -12.70
CA VAL A 184 -17.60 35.42 -12.58
C VAL A 184 -16.39 36.13 -13.21
N ARG A 185 -16.66 37.10 -14.09
CA ARG A 185 -15.65 37.83 -14.89
C ARG A 185 -14.81 36.95 -15.83
N GLY A 186 -15.31 35.78 -16.24
CA GLY A 186 -14.61 34.82 -17.11
C GLY A 186 -13.45 34.13 -16.40
N MET A 187 -13.62 33.85 -15.11
CA MET A 187 -12.67 33.11 -14.29
C MET A 187 -12.81 31.60 -14.51
N LEU A 188 -11.71 30.88 -14.40
CA LEU A 188 -11.70 29.42 -14.52
C LEU A 188 -12.30 28.76 -13.26
N THR A 189 -13.31 27.92 -13.45
CA THR A 189 -13.98 27.19 -12.35
C THR A 189 -13.57 25.72 -12.30
N LYS A 190 -13.86 25.06 -11.17
CA LYS A 190 -13.64 23.61 -11.02
C LYS A 190 -14.39 22.81 -12.11
N GLY A 191 -15.60 23.22 -12.45
CA GLY A 191 -16.41 22.56 -13.47
C GLY A 191 -15.80 22.67 -14.87
N ASP A 192 -15.22 23.83 -15.22
CA ASP A 192 -14.55 24.03 -16.51
C ASP A 192 -13.37 23.07 -16.68
N VAL A 193 -12.52 22.93 -15.65
CA VAL A 193 -11.37 22.01 -15.66
C VAL A 193 -11.83 20.56 -15.74
N LEU A 194 -12.87 20.17 -14.99
CA LEU A 194 -13.40 18.81 -15.04
C LEU A 194 -14.09 18.48 -16.37
N ALA A 195 -14.76 19.45 -16.99
CA ALA A 195 -15.35 19.30 -18.32
C ALA A 195 -14.26 19.17 -19.40
N PHE A 196 -13.18 19.94 -19.30
CA PHE A 196 -12.00 19.80 -20.16
C PHE A 196 -11.35 18.41 -20.03
N LEU A 197 -11.29 17.87 -18.82
CA LEU A 197 -10.81 16.52 -18.54
C LEU A 197 -11.82 15.40 -18.91
N GLY A 198 -13.02 15.75 -19.39
CA GLY A 198 -14.08 14.79 -19.72
C GLY A 198 -14.73 14.11 -18.50
N LYS A 199 -14.41 14.56 -17.28
CA LYS A 199 -14.94 14.03 -16.01
C LYS A 199 -16.31 14.63 -15.66
N ALA A 200 -16.71 15.72 -16.32
CA ALA A 200 -18.01 16.36 -16.16
C ALA A 200 -18.68 16.61 -17.51
N SER A 201 -20.00 16.57 -17.53
CA SER A 201 -20.80 16.86 -18.74
C SER A 201 -20.82 18.34 -19.13
N GLY A 202 -20.42 19.24 -18.21
CA GLY A 202 -20.41 20.67 -18.44
C GLY A 202 -19.95 21.47 -17.23
N PRO A 203 -19.71 22.79 -17.43
CA PRO A 203 -19.03 23.64 -16.46
C PRO A 203 -19.87 24.06 -15.24
N LEU A 204 -21.19 24.16 -15.41
CA LEU A 204 -22.16 24.46 -14.34
C LEU A 204 -22.64 23.22 -13.58
N GLY A 205 -22.05 22.04 -13.85
CA GLY A 205 -22.31 20.83 -13.10
C GLY A 205 -23.74 20.32 -13.23
N THR A 206 -24.05 19.65 -14.33
CA THR A 206 -24.92 18.47 -14.23
C THR A 206 -23.98 17.29 -13.99
N TYR A 207 -23.69 17.01 -12.72
CA TYR A 207 -23.12 15.74 -12.35
C TYR A 207 -24.07 14.67 -12.89
N LYS A 208 -23.67 14.00 -13.98
CA LYS A 208 -24.27 12.73 -14.34
C LYS A 208 -23.68 11.75 -13.35
N GLU A 209 -24.38 11.63 -12.22
CA GLU A 209 -24.30 10.42 -11.41
C GLU A 209 -24.44 9.23 -12.37
N PRO A 210 -23.62 8.17 -12.26
CA PRO A 210 -23.95 6.93 -12.94
C PRO A 210 -25.38 6.60 -12.51
N ALA A 211 -26.33 6.71 -13.46
CA ALA A 211 -27.74 6.76 -13.15
C ALA A 211 -28.12 5.52 -12.31
N PRO A 212 -28.83 5.67 -11.18
CA PRO A 212 -29.59 4.54 -10.67
C PRO A 212 -30.61 4.20 -11.76
N ALA A 213 -30.43 3.03 -12.37
CA ALA A 213 -31.30 2.55 -13.43
C ALA A 213 -32.76 2.56 -12.96
N GLN A 214 -33.60 3.38 -13.62
CA GLN A 214 -35.05 3.35 -13.50
C GLN A 214 -35.69 3.23 -14.89
N PRO A 215 -36.91 2.67 -14.98
CA PRO A 215 -37.20 1.52 -15.84
C PRO A 215 -37.99 1.86 -17.11
N THR A 216 -37.64 1.22 -18.23
CA THR A 216 -38.49 1.20 -19.43
C THR A 216 -38.37 -0.13 -20.19
N ALA A 217 -39.48 -0.90 -20.15
CA ALA A 217 -39.93 -2.00 -21.03
C ALA A 217 -39.11 -3.32 -21.13
N PRO A 218 -39.79 -4.49 -21.33
CA PRO A 218 -39.35 -5.77 -20.79
C PRO A 218 -38.35 -6.48 -21.69
N ILE A 219 -37.16 -6.69 -21.15
CA ILE A 219 -36.11 -7.57 -21.69
C ILE A 219 -36.12 -8.84 -20.80
N PRO A 220 -35.93 -10.05 -21.37
CA PRO A 220 -36.06 -11.32 -20.67
C PRO A 220 -35.19 -11.37 -19.41
N LYS A 221 -35.78 -11.87 -18.32
CA LYS A 221 -35.16 -12.04 -17.01
C LYS A 221 -33.88 -12.84 -17.15
N LYS A 222 -32.75 -12.17 -16.93
CA LYS A 222 -31.45 -12.79 -16.72
C LYS A 222 -31.38 -13.15 -15.23
N ASP A 223 -31.13 -14.42 -14.96
CA ASP A 223 -31.29 -15.07 -13.67
C ASP A 223 -30.53 -14.38 -12.53
N GLU A 224 -31.29 -14.14 -11.46
CA GLU A 224 -30.82 -13.89 -10.11
C GLU A 224 -29.85 -15.01 -9.70
N PRO A 225 -28.67 -14.75 -9.12
CA PRO A 225 -27.84 -15.82 -8.60
C PRO A 225 -28.57 -16.43 -7.41
N LYS A 226 -29.20 -17.58 -7.64
CA LYS A 226 -29.81 -18.40 -6.58
C LYS A 226 -28.76 -18.58 -5.47
N PRO A 227 -29.12 -18.41 -4.19
CA PRO A 227 -28.21 -18.70 -3.10
C PRO A 227 -27.73 -20.13 -3.30
N ILE A 228 -26.41 -20.29 -3.40
CA ILE A 228 -25.80 -21.59 -3.69
C ILE A 228 -26.20 -22.51 -2.54
N ASP A 229 -26.99 -23.53 -2.85
CA ASP A 229 -27.45 -24.52 -1.88
C ASP A 229 -26.22 -25.13 -1.20
N ALA A 230 -26.20 -25.14 0.13
CA ALA A 230 -25.09 -25.67 0.91
C ALA A 230 -24.78 -27.13 0.52
N ALA A 231 -25.79 -27.87 0.05
CA ALA A 231 -25.61 -29.22 -0.50
C ALA A 231 -24.81 -29.21 -1.82
N ALA A 232 -25.10 -28.27 -2.74
CA ALA A 232 -24.38 -28.12 -3.99
C ALA A 232 -22.92 -27.71 -3.76
N LEU A 233 -22.68 -26.83 -2.78
CA LEU A 233 -21.33 -26.38 -2.42
C LEU A 233 -20.50 -27.52 -1.80
N ARG A 234 -21.12 -28.37 -0.97
CA ARG A 234 -20.49 -29.59 -0.42
C ARG A 234 -20.15 -30.60 -1.52
N GLN A 235 -21.06 -30.84 -2.47
CA GLN A 235 -20.80 -31.74 -3.60
C GLN A 235 -19.68 -31.21 -4.51
N LEU A 236 -19.65 -29.89 -4.74
CA LEU A 236 -18.58 -29.26 -5.50
C LEU A 236 -17.23 -29.49 -4.82
N ILE A 237 -17.12 -29.24 -3.51
CA ILE A 237 -15.88 -29.48 -2.74
C ILE A 237 -15.46 -30.95 -2.82
N VAL A 238 -16.37 -31.89 -2.58
CA VAL A 238 -16.09 -33.34 -2.67
C VAL A 238 -15.59 -33.71 -4.07
N SER A 239 -16.23 -33.20 -5.13
CA SER A 239 -15.80 -33.44 -6.51
C SER A 239 -14.39 -32.89 -6.80
N THR A 240 -14.04 -31.73 -6.24
CA THR A 240 -12.70 -31.15 -6.39
C THR A 240 -11.64 -31.92 -5.60
N MET A 241 -11.97 -32.39 -4.39
CA MET A 241 -11.09 -33.24 -3.61
C MET A 241 -10.83 -34.59 -4.29
N LEU A 242 -11.85 -35.21 -4.87
CA LEU A 242 -11.69 -36.45 -5.66
C LEU A 242 -10.81 -36.24 -6.89
N ARG A 243 -10.99 -35.15 -7.65
CA ARG A 243 -10.11 -34.85 -8.80
C ARG A 243 -8.67 -34.62 -8.39
N ASN A 244 -8.43 -33.91 -7.28
CA ASN A 244 -7.07 -33.68 -6.80
C ASN A 244 -6.44 -34.91 -6.13
N SER A 245 -7.27 -35.78 -5.53
CA SER A 245 -6.82 -37.03 -4.92
C SER A 245 -6.48 -38.11 -5.96
N VAL A 246 -7.08 -38.06 -7.15
CA VAL A 246 -6.62 -38.86 -8.30
C VAL A 246 -5.40 -38.16 -8.91
N LYS A 247 -4.32 -38.09 -8.13
CA LYS A 247 -2.98 -37.97 -8.68
C LYS A 247 -2.78 -39.23 -9.52
N PRO A 248 -2.52 -39.15 -10.84
CA PRO A 248 -2.20 -40.36 -11.59
C PRO A 248 -0.97 -40.95 -10.92
N ALA A 249 -1.11 -42.14 -10.34
CA ALA A 249 0.05 -42.90 -9.90
C ALA A 249 0.98 -42.96 -11.11
N ALA A 250 2.23 -42.51 -10.91
CA ALA A 250 3.24 -42.62 -11.95
C ALA A 250 3.21 -44.06 -12.47
N ALA A 251 3.16 -44.20 -13.79
CA ALA A 251 3.10 -45.50 -14.45
C ALA A 251 4.14 -46.44 -13.80
N PRO A 252 3.79 -47.71 -13.52
CA PRO A 252 4.76 -48.64 -12.96
C PRO A 252 5.98 -48.64 -13.89
N GLY A 253 7.15 -48.33 -13.31
CA GLY A 253 8.41 -48.40 -14.05
C GLY A 253 8.59 -49.80 -14.64
N PRO A 254 9.40 -49.95 -15.70
CA PRO A 254 9.66 -51.25 -16.28
C PRO A 254 10.13 -52.23 -15.20
N PRO A 255 9.75 -53.52 -15.28
CA PRO A 255 10.13 -54.50 -14.29
C PRO A 255 11.67 -54.53 -14.16
N PRO A 256 12.21 -54.70 -12.94
CA PRO A 256 13.65 -54.69 -12.74
C PRO A 256 14.27 -55.84 -13.54
N ASP A 257 15.21 -55.48 -14.42
CA ASP A 257 15.91 -56.45 -15.26
C ASP A 257 16.94 -57.22 -14.43
N PHE A 258 17.09 -58.52 -14.69
CA PHE A 258 17.82 -59.46 -13.81
C PHE A 258 19.28 -59.04 -13.59
N ASP A 259 19.90 -58.42 -14.60
CA ASP A 259 21.27 -57.90 -14.53
C ASP A 259 21.42 -56.73 -13.55
N SER A 260 20.36 -55.92 -13.36
CA SER A 260 20.37 -54.80 -12.42
C SER A 260 20.38 -55.28 -10.97
N VAL A 261 19.71 -56.41 -10.71
CA VAL A 261 19.70 -57.05 -9.39
C VAL A 261 21.03 -57.72 -9.09
N ILE A 262 21.66 -58.33 -10.08
CA ILE A 262 22.95 -59.01 -9.90
C ILE A 262 24.11 -58.01 -9.72
N ALA A 263 24.05 -56.85 -10.37
CA ALA A 263 25.07 -55.81 -10.25
C ALA A 263 25.28 -55.31 -8.81
N ASP A 264 24.23 -55.29 -8.00
CA ASP A 264 24.29 -54.88 -6.58
C ASP A 264 24.97 -55.91 -5.67
N TYR A 265 25.07 -57.17 -6.12
CA TYR A 265 25.65 -58.29 -5.34
C TYR A 265 27.00 -58.78 -5.86
N LEU A 266 27.48 -58.27 -6.99
CA LEU A 266 28.82 -58.58 -7.49
C LEU A 266 29.87 -57.64 -6.84
N PRO A 267 30.93 -58.17 -6.20
CA PRO A 267 31.99 -57.34 -5.67
C PRO A 267 32.71 -56.62 -6.84
N SER A 268 32.85 -55.30 -6.74
CA SER A 268 33.52 -54.46 -7.75
C SER A 268 34.88 -55.06 -8.14
N THR A 269 34.95 -55.63 -9.35
CA THR A 269 36.18 -56.16 -9.92
C THR A 269 37.25 -55.05 -9.96
N PRO A 270 38.46 -55.26 -9.38
CA PRO A 270 39.51 -54.25 -9.43
C PRO A 270 39.98 -54.09 -10.88
N ALA A 271 39.98 -52.84 -11.36
CA ALA A 271 40.43 -52.48 -12.70
C ALA A 271 41.89 -52.90 -12.92
N ALA A 272 42.13 -53.64 -14.00
CA ALA A 272 43.44 -53.93 -14.56
C ALA A 272 44.21 -52.62 -14.92
N PRO A 273 45.56 -52.66 -14.95
CA PRO A 273 46.39 -51.45 -14.95
C PRO A 273 46.29 -50.63 -16.24
N LYS A 274 46.28 -49.31 -16.06
CA LYS A 274 46.37 -48.26 -17.10
C LYS A 274 47.57 -48.50 -18.03
N PRO A 275 47.38 -48.64 -19.36
CA PRO A 275 48.47 -48.46 -20.31
C PRO A 275 48.74 -46.96 -20.55
N GLU A 276 50.02 -46.63 -20.49
CA GLU A 276 50.67 -45.34 -20.65
C GLU A 276 50.95 -45.05 -22.15
N ALA A 277 50.53 -43.89 -22.67
CA ALA A 277 50.97 -43.22 -23.93
C ALA A 277 50.00 -42.05 -24.25
N LYS A 278 50.33 -40.83 -24.68
CA LYS A 278 51.52 -40.06 -25.09
C LYS A 278 51.14 -38.55 -24.93
N PRO A 279 52.08 -37.61 -24.78
CA PRO A 279 51.76 -36.19 -24.56
C PRO A 279 51.23 -35.49 -25.83
N PRO A 280 50.25 -34.57 -25.72
CA PRO A 280 49.81 -33.75 -26.85
C PRO A 280 50.82 -32.63 -27.16
N SER A 281 51.08 -32.50 -28.45
CA SER A 281 51.92 -31.50 -29.13
C SER A 281 51.61 -30.05 -28.77
N THR A 282 52.66 -29.31 -28.41
CA THR A 282 52.66 -27.84 -28.34
C THR A 282 52.64 -27.23 -29.73
N LEU A 283 51.55 -26.53 -30.08
CA LEU A 283 51.51 -25.55 -31.16
C LEU A 283 51.08 -24.20 -30.55
N SER A 284 52.01 -23.53 -29.86
CA SER A 284 51.88 -22.11 -29.55
C SER A 284 52.35 -21.30 -30.75
N LYS A 285 51.42 -20.51 -31.31
CA LYS A 285 51.70 -19.53 -32.36
C LYS A 285 52.58 -18.40 -31.80
N SER A 286 53.76 -18.28 -32.41
CA SER A 286 54.49 -17.06 -32.75
C SER A 286 54.41 -15.86 -31.79
N THR A 287 55.47 -15.73 -30.98
CA THR A 287 55.92 -14.47 -30.39
C THR A 287 56.65 -13.68 -31.46
N ALA A 288 56.00 -12.67 -32.03
CA ALA A 288 56.66 -11.66 -32.85
C ALA A 288 56.79 -10.37 -32.03
N ALA A 289 58.05 -9.99 -31.81
CA ALA A 289 58.57 -8.64 -31.57
C ALA A 289 57.86 -7.79 -30.50
N TYR A 290 58.55 -7.47 -29.41
CA TYR A 290 58.57 -6.14 -28.78
C TYR A 290 59.40 -6.20 -27.50
N PHE A 291 60.72 -6.40 -27.61
CA PHE A 291 61.70 -5.97 -26.60
C PHE A 291 63.11 -6.15 -27.17
N ASP A 292 63.32 -5.57 -28.36
CA ASP A 292 64.66 -5.31 -28.87
C ASP A 292 64.78 -3.79 -29.04
N GLY A 293 65.45 -3.17 -28.09
CA GLY A 293 65.49 -1.73 -27.85
C GLY A 293 66.43 -1.44 -26.68
N LEU A 294 67.64 -1.97 -26.80
CA LEU A 294 68.83 -1.59 -26.05
C LEU A 294 69.04 -0.07 -26.11
N ILE A 295 69.65 0.47 -25.05
CA ILE A 295 70.80 1.41 -25.06
C ILE A 295 70.71 2.62 -26.00
#